data_AF-X0YQA5-F1
#
_entry.id   AF-X0YQA5-F1
#
_cell.length_a   1.000
_cell.length_b   1.000
_cell.length_c   1.000
_cell.angle_alpha   90.00
_cell.angle_beta   90.00
_cell.angle_gamma   90.00
#
_symmetry.space_group_name_H-M   'P 1'
#
loop_
_entity.id
_entity.type
_entity.pdbx_description
1 polymer ?
#
loop_
_entity_poly.entity_id
_entity_poly.type
_entity_poly.pdbx_seq_one_letter_code
_entity_poly.pdbx_strand_id
1 'polypeptide(L)'
;TVRTKKQARHIYENAVEGIVMAIESSLADGFLPEGALDDLVMIVNAFVHPSAANRRRIAINNYKATRSAIRKAIEGRPTVEELLDEKEAARHPLRYAP
;
A
#
# COMPACT_ATOMS: atom_id res chain seq x y z
N THR A 1 15.06 -5.23 6.69
CA THR A 1 14.82 -5.49 8.13
C THR A 1 14.90 -4.18 8.91
N VAL A 2 14.12 -4.05 9.98
CA VAL A 2 14.19 -2.89 10.88
C VAL A 2 15.39 -3.08 11.82
N ARG A 3 16.34 -2.14 11.77
CA ARG A 3 17.60 -2.22 12.53
C ARG A 3 17.80 -1.08 13.51
N THR A 4 17.03 0.00 13.40
CA THR A 4 17.19 1.19 14.23
C THR A 4 15.84 1.71 14.73
N LYS A 5 15.85 2.44 15.85
CA LYS A 5 14.64 3.12 16.36
C LYS A 5 14.02 4.07 15.33
N LYS A 6 14.85 4.72 14.51
CA LYS A 6 14.36 5.59 13.41
C LYS A 6 13.60 4.77 12.37
N GLN A 7 14.12 3.63 11.95
CA GLN A 7 13.44 2.74 11.00
C GLN A 7 12.15 2.14 11.60
N ALA A 8 12.18 1.78 12.89
CA ALA A 8 10.99 1.31 13.60
C ALA A 8 9.88 2.37 13.57
N ARG A 9 10.22 3.63 13.88
CA ARG A 9 9.30 4.76 13.77
C ARG A 9 8.73 4.92 12.36
N HIS A 10 9.57 4.78 11.34
CA HIS A 10 9.15 4.92 9.95
C HIS A 10 8.11 3.88 9.55
N ILE A 11 8.25 2.63 10.01
CA ILE A 11 7.30 1.56 9.73
C ILE A 11 6.08 1.66 10.65
N TYR A 12 6.27 1.62 11.96
CA TYR A 12 5.18 1.41 12.91
C TYR A 12 4.40 2.67 13.30
N GLU A 13 4.89 3.86 12.96
CA GLU A 13 4.16 5.11 13.18
C GLU A 13 3.82 5.78 11.85
N ASN A 14 4.83 6.16 11.07
CA ASN A 14 4.61 7.02 9.89
C ASN A 14 3.94 6.27 8.73
N ALA A 15 4.28 5.01 8.49
CA ALA A 15 3.60 4.21 7.47
C ALA A 15 2.20 3.78 7.93
N VAL A 16 2.07 3.42 9.22
CA VAL A 16 0.77 3.08 9.84
C VAL A 16 -0.22 4.25 9.76
N GLU A 17 0.22 5.49 10.01
CA GLU A 17 -0.61 6.69 9.82
C GLU A 17 -1.20 6.75 8.39
N GLY A 18 -0.37 6.50 7.38
CA GLY A 18 -0.82 6.43 5.98
C GLY A 18 -1.84 5.32 5.73
N ILE A 19 -1.61 4.13 6.30
CA ILE A 19 -2.48 2.95 6.16
C ILE A 19 -3.84 3.22 6.81
N VAL A 20 -3.86 3.77 8.03
CA VAL A 20 -5.10 4.10 8.75
C VAL A 20 -5.91 5.13 7.97
N MET A 21 -5.27 6.21 7.50
CA MET A 21 -5.95 7.21 6.66
C MET A 21 -6.57 6.59 5.40
N ALA A 22 -5.94 5.57 4.82
CA ALA A 22 -6.45 4.91 3.62
C ALA A 22 -7.71 4.09 3.92
N ILE A 23 -7.71 3.36 5.04
CA ILE A 23 -8.87 2.59 5.51
C ILE A 23 -10.03 3.55 5.83
N GLU A 24 -9.76 4.59 6.63
CA GLU A 24 -10.77 5.62 6.97
C GLU A 24 -11.34 6.29 5.72
N SER A 25 -10.48 6.65 4.74
CA SER A 25 -10.95 7.25 3.49
C SER A 25 -11.82 6.30 2.68
N SER A 26 -11.51 5.00 2.67
CA SER A 26 -12.30 3.99 1.96
C SER A 26 -13.61 3.65 2.69
N LEU A 27 -13.68 3.86 4.00
CA LEU A 27 -14.94 3.79 4.74
C LEU A 27 -15.80 5.04 4.45
N ALA A 28 -15.18 6.22 4.52
CA ALA A 28 -15.87 7.50 4.32
C ALA A 28 -16.44 7.67 2.90
N ASP A 29 -15.79 7.11 1.88
CA ASP A 29 -16.31 7.11 0.51
C ASP A 29 -17.24 5.93 0.20
N GLY A 30 -17.50 5.06 1.18
CA GLY A 30 -18.38 3.90 1.08
C GLY A 30 -17.82 2.74 0.25
N PHE A 31 -16.57 2.80 -0.20
CA PHE A 31 -15.96 1.72 -0.96
C PHE A 31 -15.78 0.45 -0.11
N LEU A 32 -15.37 0.62 1.14
CA LEU A 32 -15.44 -0.41 2.17
C LEU A 32 -16.76 -0.22 2.93
N PRO A 33 -17.75 -1.12 2.78
CA PRO A 33 -18.98 -1.03 3.54
C PRO A 33 -18.75 -1.43 5.00
N GLU A 34 -19.32 -0.68 5.94
CA GLU A 34 -19.18 -0.94 7.38
C GLU A 34 -19.59 -2.35 7.76
N GLY A 35 -20.67 -2.88 7.17
CA GLY A 35 -21.16 -4.22 7.45
C GLY A 35 -20.23 -5.36 7.05
N ALA A 36 -19.21 -5.10 6.22
CA ALA A 36 -18.21 -6.10 5.88
C ALA A 36 -17.02 -6.10 6.86
N LEU A 37 -16.90 -5.11 7.74
CA LEU A 37 -15.72 -4.96 8.60
C LEU A 37 -15.55 -6.12 9.58
N ASP A 38 -16.63 -6.71 10.07
CA ASP A 38 -16.59 -7.83 11.01
C ASP A 38 -16.13 -9.15 10.34
N ASP A 39 -16.26 -9.25 9.02
CA ASP A 39 -15.94 -10.45 8.24
C ASP A 39 -14.59 -10.35 7.52
N LEU A 40 -13.93 -9.18 7.58
CA LEU A 40 -12.71 -8.90 6.83
C LEU A 40 -11.48 -8.83 7.74
N VAL A 41 -10.40 -9.47 7.27
CA VAL A 41 -9.05 -9.30 7.85
C VAL A 41 -8.13 -8.69 6.80
N MET A 42 -7.49 -7.58 7.16
CA MET A 42 -6.49 -6.92 6.31
C MET A 42 -5.07 -7.22 6.79
N ILE A 43 -4.26 -7.81 5.91
CA ILE A 43 -2.83 -8.06 6.15
C ILE A 43 -2.03 -7.09 5.28
N VAL A 44 -1.40 -6.10 5.91
CA VAL A 44 -0.63 -5.07 5.20
C VAL A 44 0.86 -5.28 5.41
N ASN A 45 1.59 -5.49 4.31
CA ASN A 45 3.05 -5.51 4.30
C ASN A 45 3.60 -4.18 3.75
N ALA A 46 4.01 -3.30 4.64
CA ALA A 46 4.53 -1.98 4.27
C ALA A 46 6.05 -2.01 4.01
N PHE A 47 6.48 -1.34 2.95
CA PHE A 47 7.89 -1.14 2.63
C PHE A 47 8.30 0.33 2.81
N VAL A 48 9.33 0.55 3.62
CA VAL A 48 10.00 1.85 3.71
C VAL A 48 11.51 1.64 3.57
N HIS A 49 12.11 2.33 2.61
CA HIS A 49 13.54 2.24 2.37
C HIS A 49 14.35 2.75 3.58
N PRO A 50 15.46 2.09 3.99
CA PRO A 50 16.28 2.50 5.14
C PRO A 50 16.78 3.95 5.11
N SER A 51 17.01 4.52 3.92
CA SER A 51 17.47 5.90 3.75
C SER A 51 16.34 6.94 3.73
N ALA A 52 15.07 6.52 3.85
CA ALA A 52 13.96 7.44 3.88
C ALA A 52 14.11 8.43 5.05
N ALA A 53 13.91 9.71 4.75
CA ALA A 53 14.06 10.80 5.72
C ALA A 53 12.78 11.61 5.93
N ASN A 54 11.95 11.73 4.88
CA ASN A 54 10.76 12.56 4.91
C ASN A 54 9.56 11.76 5.41
N ARG A 55 9.20 11.99 6.67
CA ARG A 55 8.07 11.36 7.38
C ARG A 55 6.73 11.57 6.67
N ARG A 56 6.45 12.79 6.23
CA ARG A 56 5.22 13.13 5.51
C ARG A 56 5.10 12.36 4.19
N ARG A 57 6.21 12.20 3.46
CA ARG A 57 6.22 11.38 2.23
C ARG A 57 6.03 9.90 2.52
N ILE A 58 6.55 9.38 3.64
CA ILE A 58 6.29 8.00 4.05
C ILE A 58 4.79 7.79 4.26
N ALA A 59 4.13 8.65 5.04
CA ALA A 59 2.70 8.55 5.29
C ALA A 59 1.87 8.68 4.00
N ILE A 60 2.09 9.74 3.20
CA ILE A 60 1.30 9.98 1.98
C ILE A 60 1.51 8.87 0.93
N ASN A 61 2.72 8.34 0.78
CA ASN A 61 2.96 7.27 -0.17
C ASN A 61 2.29 5.95 0.28
N ASN A 62 2.35 5.62 1.58
CA ASN A 62 1.67 4.45 2.11
C ASN A 62 0.15 4.60 2.06
N TYR A 63 -0.38 5.80 2.26
CA TYR A 63 -1.81 6.11 2.04
C TYR A 63 -2.24 5.79 0.61
N LYS A 64 -1.55 6.36 -0.40
CA LYS A 64 -1.89 6.14 -1.81
C LYS A 64 -1.76 4.67 -2.21
N ALA A 65 -0.69 4.01 -1.78
CA ALA A 65 -0.44 2.61 -2.08
C ALA A 65 -1.50 1.70 -1.45
N THR A 66 -1.80 1.90 -0.16
CA THR A 66 -2.79 1.09 0.57
C THR A 66 -4.19 1.27 -0.01
N ARG A 67 -4.61 2.52 -0.28
CA ARG A 67 -5.93 2.77 -0.88
C ARG A 67 -6.07 2.11 -2.25
N SER A 68 -5.02 2.17 -3.08
CA SER A 68 -5.03 1.45 -4.36
C SER A 68 -5.01 -0.07 -4.17
N ALA A 69 -4.34 -0.59 -3.16
CA ALA A 69 -4.27 -2.03 -2.87
C ALA A 69 -5.62 -2.56 -2.40
N ILE A 70 -6.31 -1.85 -1.50
CA ILE A 70 -7.67 -2.18 -1.05
C ILE A 70 -8.61 -2.28 -2.24
N ARG A 71 -8.59 -1.27 -3.13
CA ARG A 71 -9.42 -1.27 -4.34
C ARG A 71 -9.16 -2.47 -5.23
N LYS A 72 -7.90 -2.70 -5.59
CA LYS A 72 -7.51 -3.81 -6.45
C LYS A 72 -7.84 -5.17 -5.84
N ALA A 73 -7.67 -5.33 -4.52
CA ALA A 73 -8.00 -6.57 -3.83
C ALA A 73 -9.50 -6.88 -3.90
N ILE A 74 -10.36 -5.88 -3.62
CA ILE A 74 -11.82 -6.06 -3.66
C ILE A 74 -12.32 -6.24 -5.09
N GLU A 75 -11.75 -5.52 -6.06
CA GLU A 75 -12.12 -5.64 -7.48
C GLU A 75 -11.53 -6.88 -8.17
N GLY A 76 -10.67 -7.64 -7.49
CA GLY A 76 -10.00 -8.81 -8.08
C GLY A 76 -9.02 -8.46 -9.21
N ARG A 77 -8.37 -7.30 -9.12
CA ARG A 77 -7.45 -6.79 -10.15
C ARG A 77 -5.98 -6.87 -9.75
N PRO A 78 -5.06 -7.02 -10.73
CA PRO A 78 -5.35 -7.22 -12.16
C PRO A 78 -5.88 -8.63 -12.44
N THR A 79 -6.68 -8.78 -13.50
CA THR A 79 -7.10 -10.10 -13.98
C THR A 79 -5.96 -10.81 -14.72
N VAL A 80 -6.09 -12.12 -14.96
CA VAL A 80 -5.09 -12.89 -15.74
C VAL A 80 -4.96 -12.35 -17.16
N GLU A 81 -6.07 -11.94 -17.77
CA GLU A 81 -6.09 -11.34 -19.10
C GLU A 81 -5.35 -10.01 -19.13
N GLU A 82 -5.67 -9.08 -18.21
CA GLU A 82 -4.97 -7.79 -18.08
C GLU A 82 -3.45 -8.00 -17.87
N LEU A 83 -3.07 -9.01 -17.09
CA LEU A 83 -1.65 -9.35 -16.87
C LEU A 83 -0.96 -9.84 -18.14
N LEU A 84 -1.64 -10.64 -18.98
CA LEU A 84 -1.07 -11.18 -20.21
C LEU A 84 -0.91 -10.11 -21.29
N ASP A 85 -1.86 -9.18 -21.37
CA ASP A 85 -1.84 -8.08 -22.33
C ASP A 85 -0.76 -7.04 -21.98
N GLU A 86 -0.61 -6.71 -20.70
CA GLU A 86 0.32 -5.66 -20.25
C GLU A 86 1.76 -6.18 -20.04
N LYS A 87 2.00 -7.50 -20.13
CA LYS A 87 3.30 -8.11 -19.80
C LYS A 87 4.48 -7.51 -20.59
N GLU A 88 4.26 -7.16 -21.86
CA GLU A 88 5.30 -6.65 -22.75
C GLU A 88 5.56 -5.16 -22.55
N ALA A 89 4.55 -4.41 -22.10
CA ALA A 89 4.66 -2.99 -21.80
C ALA A 89 5.25 -2.74 -20.41
N ALA A 90 5.05 -3.67 -19.47
CA ALA A 90 5.56 -3.57 -18.11
C ALA A 90 7.10 -3.41 -18.07
N ARG A 91 7.57 -2.46 -17.26
CA ARG A 91 8.99 -2.20 -17.03
C ARG A 91 9.31 -2.36 -15.55
N HIS A 92 10.11 -3.38 -15.22
CA HIS A 92 10.56 -3.58 -13.86
C HIS A 92 11.71 -2.62 -13.54
N PRO A 93 11.61 -1.76 -12.50
CA PRO A 93 12.59 -0.71 -12.22
C PRO A 93 14.03 -1.21 -12.01
N LEU A 94 14.20 -2.46 -11.55
CA LEU A 94 15.52 -3.08 -11.34
C LEU A 94 15.98 -4.00 -12.48
N ARG A 95 15.15 -4.25 -13.50
CA ARG A 95 15.52 -5.15 -14.62
C ARG A 95 16.38 -4.45 -15.67
N TYR A 96 16.18 -3.15 -15.82
CA TYR A 96 16.84 -2.32 -16.83
C TYR A 96 17.71 -1.22 -16.22
N ALA A 97 17.94 -1.27 -14.90
CA ALA A 97 18.94 -0.44 -14.26
C ALA A 97 20.33 -0.91 -14.70
N PRO A 98 21.25 -0.01 -15.10
CA PRO A 98 22.63 -0.37 -15.43
C PRO A 98 23.39 -0.97 -14.24
#